data_AF-A0A7I8EUE7-F1
#
_entry.id   AF-A0A7I8EUE7-F1
#
_cell.length_a   1.000
_cell.length_b   1.000
_cell.length_c   1.000
_cell.angle_alpha   90.00
_cell.angle_beta   90.00
_cell.angle_gamma   90.00
#
_symmetry.space_group_name_H-M   'P 1'
#
loop_
_entity.id
_entity.type
_entity.pdbx_description
1 polymer ?
#
loop_
_entity_poly.entity_id
_entity_poly.type
_entity_poly.pdbx_seq_one_letter_code
_entity_poly.pdbx_strand_id
1 'polypeptide(L)'
;MSQGLQVSTSTVILLEAEPSLRRLITLGLRHQGLHVVDAPSLSELPVTEIAAADLLVMDIDSDVHCDWPLLETVQQHPQLAMLPSVVLSWETPGIPGMPGIPGIPGMPQSVHPAVNASCFTFLPKPFDARAMQQKISELLLTRLSEKNAALARAEAALLAPGKRSGASIWPLVTALGLLFVVFGFLFQLAVAVLGLVIVATGLLLWTLGAQTSATHEIAPASPA
;
A
#
# COMPACT_ATOMS: atom_id res chain seq x y z
N MET A 1 -16.53 -1.38 -18.72
CA MET A 1 -16.27 -1.00 -17.32
C MET A 1 -14.77 -0.83 -17.16
N SER A 2 -14.28 0.37 -17.44
CA SER A 2 -12.87 0.70 -17.38
C SER A 2 -12.50 0.85 -15.91
N GLN A 3 -11.84 -0.17 -15.35
CA GLN A 3 -11.17 0.01 -14.07
C GLN A 3 -10.20 1.17 -14.24
N GLY A 4 -10.44 2.25 -13.51
CA GLY A 4 -9.52 3.37 -13.44
C GLY A 4 -8.19 2.81 -12.94
N LEU A 5 -7.23 2.71 -13.86
CA LEU A 5 -5.85 2.42 -13.53
C LEU A 5 -5.43 3.56 -12.59
N GLN A 6 -5.42 3.31 -11.28
CA GLN A 6 -4.74 4.20 -10.35
C GLN A 6 -3.30 4.22 -10.84
N VAL A 7 -2.90 5.32 -11.48
CA VAL A 7 -1.50 5.59 -11.78
C VAL A 7 -0.86 5.73 -10.42
N SER A 8 -0.30 4.63 -9.91
CA SER A 8 0.50 4.63 -8.70
C SER A 8 1.63 5.62 -8.95
N THR A 9 1.57 6.76 -8.29
CA THR A 9 2.58 7.80 -8.38
C THR A 9 3.89 7.20 -7.89
N SER A 10 4.84 6.94 -8.79
CA SER A 10 6.10 6.34 -8.39
C SER A 10 6.84 7.26 -7.42
N THR A 11 7.38 6.67 -6.36
CA THR A 11 8.09 7.41 -5.31
C THR A 11 9.58 7.35 -5.56
N VAL A 12 10.21 8.50 -5.71
CA VAL A 12 11.65 8.67 -5.91
C VAL A 12 12.26 9.30 -4.67
N ILE A 13 13.28 8.66 -4.11
CA ILE A 13 14.12 9.26 -3.07
C ILE A 13 15.24 10.02 -3.74
N LEU A 14 15.44 11.27 -3.34
CA LEU A 14 16.54 12.12 -3.78
C LEU A 14 17.45 12.44 -2.58
N LEU A 15 18.70 12.01 -2.67
CA LEU A 15 19.78 12.38 -1.75
C LEU A 15 20.69 13.36 -2.46
N GLU A 16 20.70 14.61 -2.03
CA GLU A 16 21.51 15.64 -2.64
C GLU A 16 21.86 16.64 -1.55
N ALA A 17 23.14 16.91 -1.30
CA ALA A 17 23.54 17.82 -0.22
C ALA A 17 23.27 19.29 -0.60
N GLU A 18 23.47 19.65 -1.86
CA GLU A 18 23.38 21.03 -2.35
C GLU A 18 21.92 21.47 -2.52
N PRO A 19 21.44 22.50 -1.78
CA PRO A 19 20.02 22.83 -1.74
C PRO A 19 19.46 23.31 -3.08
N SER A 20 20.27 23.99 -3.90
CA SER A 20 19.82 24.52 -5.20
C SER A 20 19.63 23.39 -6.21
N LEU A 21 20.62 22.49 -6.32
CA LEU A 21 20.54 21.31 -7.16
C LEU A 21 19.42 20.37 -6.71
N ARG A 22 19.30 20.12 -5.40
CA ARG A 22 18.21 19.32 -4.82
C ARG A 22 16.86 19.89 -5.25
N ARG A 23 16.68 21.21 -5.10
CA ARG A 23 15.44 21.88 -5.49
C ARG A 23 15.15 21.76 -6.98
N LEU A 24 16.16 21.93 -7.83
CA LEU A 24 16.03 21.84 -9.28
C LEU A 24 15.63 20.44 -9.73
N ILE A 25 16.31 19.40 -9.21
CA ILE A 25 15.98 18.00 -9.51
C ILE A 25 14.57 17.67 -9.00
N THR A 26 14.25 18.02 -7.76
CA THR A 26 12.92 17.80 -7.16
C THR A 26 11.82 18.43 -8.01
N LEU A 27 11.99 19.68 -8.45
CA LEU A 27 11.01 20.35 -9.31
C LEU A 27 10.87 19.63 -10.66
N GLY A 28 11.98 19.23 -11.27
CA GLY A 28 11.99 18.49 -12.53
C GLY A 28 11.23 17.17 -12.44
N LEU A 29 11.47 16.38 -11.39
CA LEU A 29 10.82 15.10 -11.16
C LEU A 29 9.33 15.27 -10.79
N ARG A 30 8.98 16.24 -9.95
CA ARG A 30 7.58 16.52 -9.60
C ARG A 30 6.76 17.00 -10.79
N HIS A 31 7.36 17.78 -11.70
CA HIS A 31 6.69 18.18 -12.94
C HIS A 31 6.33 16.98 -13.83
N GLN A 32 7.03 15.85 -13.69
CA GLN A 32 6.70 14.59 -14.38
C GLN A 32 5.61 13.77 -13.67
N GLY A 33 5.05 14.29 -12.58
CA GLY A 33 4.06 13.58 -11.77
C GLY A 33 4.66 12.49 -10.88
N LEU A 34 5.95 12.57 -10.56
CA LEU A 34 6.59 11.68 -9.59
C LEU A 34 6.45 12.25 -8.17
N HIS A 35 6.28 11.36 -7.19
CA HIS A 35 6.36 11.74 -5.78
C HIS A 35 7.83 11.76 -5.38
N VAL A 36 8.33 12.90 -4.91
CA VAL A 36 9.76 13.06 -4.59
C VAL A 36 9.92 13.32 -3.11
N VAL A 37 10.66 12.42 -2.47
CA VAL A 37 11.15 12.52 -1.10
C VAL A 37 12.59 12.98 -1.17
N ASP A 38 12.84 14.25 -0.88
CA ASP A 38 14.18 14.82 -0.92
C ASP A 38 14.77 15.01 0.48
N ALA A 39 16.02 14.61 0.65
CA ALA A 39 16.78 14.79 1.88
C ALA A 39 18.25 15.13 1.57
N PRO A 40 18.93 15.89 2.44
CA PRO A 40 20.36 16.17 2.28
C PRO A 40 21.24 14.97 2.68
N SER A 41 20.70 14.01 3.45
CA SER A 41 21.43 12.84 3.93
C SER A 41 20.50 11.65 4.19
N LEU A 42 21.06 10.44 4.24
CA LEU A 42 20.31 9.22 4.56
C LEU A 42 19.65 9.25 5.94
N SER A 43 20.28 9.89 6.92
CA SER A 43 19.80 9.92 8.31
C SER A 43 18.51 10.72 8.49
N GLU A 44 18.18 11.60 7.54
CA GLU A 44 16.98 12.43 7.57
C GLU A 44 15.78 11.78 6.87
N LEU A 45 15.97 10.63 6.22
CA LEU A 45 14.89 9.93 5.53
C LEU A 45 14.02 9.12 6.50
N PRO A 46 12.69 9.29 6.44
CA PRO A 46 11.78 8.47 7.24
C PRO A 46 11.69 7.05 6.67
N VAL A 47 11.76 6.05 7.55
CA VAL A 47 11.75 4.61 7.21
C VAL A 47 10.52 4.21 6.39
N THR A 48 9.38 4.85 6.64
CA THR A 48 8.14 4.60 5.90
C THR A 48 8.24 4.94 4.41
N GLU A 49 8.98 5.99 4.08
CA GLU A 49 9.16 6.43 2.69
C GLU A 49 10.19 5.58 1.95
N ILE A 50 11.21 5.09 2.67
CA ILE A 50 12.18 4.11 2.16
C ILE A 50 11.48 2.83 1.70
N ALA A 51 10.53 2.33 2.50
CA ALA A 51 9.80 1.12 2.15
C ALA A 51 8.86 1.28 0.94
N ALA A 52 8.39 2.51 0.68
CA ALA A 52 7.49 2.83 -0.42
C ALA A 52 8.21 3.25 -1.71
N ALA A 53 9.51 3.50 -1.66
CA ALA A 53 10.27 4.00 -2.79
C ALA A 53 10.40 2.98 -3.93
N ASP A 54 10.44 3.50 -5.16
CA ASP A 54 10.62 2.74 -6.39
C ASP A 54 12.02 2.93 -6.99
N LEU A 55 12.66 4.05 -6.66
CA LEU A 55 13.94 4.48 -7.22
C LEU A 55 14.67 5.37 -6.22
N LEU A 56 15.99 5.25 -6.20
CA LEU A 56 16.89 6.12 -5.46
C LEU A 56 17.71 6.95 -6.44
N VAL A 57 17.79 8.25 -6.22
CA VAL A 57 18.71 9.16 -6.91
C VAL A 57 19.61 9.74 -5.82
N MET A 58 20.92 9.62 -6.00
CA MET A 58 21.86 10.16 -5.03
C MET A 58 22.98 10.91 -5.70
N ASP A 59 23.36 12.03 -5.09
CA ASP A 59 24.63 12.66 -5.33
C ASP A 59 25.70 12.08 -4.41
N ILE A 60 26.82 11.67 -5.00
CA ILE A 60 27.99 11.23 -4.24
C ILE A 60 29.12 12.26 -4.26
N ASP A 61 29.02 13.34 -5.03
CA ASP A 61 30.06 14.38 -4.99
C ASP A 61 29.80 15.32 -3.81
N SER A 62 30.75 15.39 -2.90
CA SER A 62 30.77 16.41 -1.85
C SER A 62 32.00 17.30 -2.07
N ASP A 63 31.80 18.59 -2.37
CA ASP A 63 32.81 19.66 -2.55
C ASP A 63 34.12 19.31 -3.29
N VAL A 64 34.94 18.41 -2.75
CA VAL A 64 36.28 18.02 -3.20
C VAL A 64 36.44 16.49 -3.40
N HIS A 65 35.54 15.64 -2.87
CA HIS A 65 35.69 14.17 -2.91
C HIS A 65 34.36 13.43 -3.19
N CYS A 66 34.47 12.28 -3.86
CA CYS A 66 33.39 11.32 -3.98
C CYS A 66 33.14 10.58 -2.64
N ASP A 67 31.94 10.70 -2.10
CA ASP A 67 31.45 10.03 -0.90
C ASP A 67 31.10 8.56 -1.20
N TRP A 68 32.14 7.75 -1.45
CA TRP A 68 32.01 6.29 -1.55
C TRP A 68 31.39 5.63 -0.30
N PRO A 69 31.67 6.09 0.94
CA PRO A 69 31.00 5.58 2.14
C PRO A 69 29.47 5.68 2.09
N LEU A 70 28.92 6.70 1.42
CA LEU A 70 27.47 6.80 1.21
C LEU A 70 26.93 5.59 0.44
N LEU A 71 27.60 5.17 -0.64
CA LEU A 71 27.20 4.01 -1.44
C LEU A 71 27.27 2.71 -0.63
N GLU A 72 28.33 2.53 0.16
CA GLU A 72 28.46 1.37 1.05
C GLU A 72 27.32 1.36 2.09
N THR A 73 26.99 2.52 2.65
CA THR A 73 25.88 2.66 3.60
C THR A 73 24.55 2.30 2.94
N VAL A 74 24.28 2.77 1.71
CA VAL A 74 23.08 2.39 0.95
C VAL A 74 23.00 0.87 0.75
N GLN A 75 24.11 0.21 0.44
CA GLN A 75 24.13 -1.24 0.25
C GLN A 75 23.93 -2.04 1.54
N GLN A 76 24.36 -1.50 2.68
CA GLN A 76 24.10 -2.12 3.98
C GLN A 76 22.63 -2.05 4.39
N HIS A 77 21.84 -1.15 3.80
CA HIS A 77 20.41 -1.05 4.05
C HIS A 77 19.62 -2.02 3.14
N PRO A 78 18.94 -3.05 3.69
CA PRO A 78 18.30 -4.09 2.88
C PRO A 78 17.25 -3.56 1.90
N GLN A 79 16.52 -2.51 2.29
CA GLN A 79 15.48 -1.91 1.45
C GLN A 79 16.08 -1.07 0.32
N LEU A 80 17.08 -0.24 0.62
CA LEU A 80 17.72 0.63 -0.37
C LEU A 80 18.62 -0.15 -1.33
N ALA A 81 19.32 -1.18 -0.86
CA ALA A 81 20.17 -2.05 -1.67
C ALA A 81 19.40 -2.79 -2.77
N MET A 82 18.09 -2.98 -2.58
CA MET A 82 17.21 -3.57 -3.57
C MET A 82 16.64 -2.56 -4.57
N LEU A 83 16.78 -1.25 -4.34
CA LEU A 83 16.22 -0.22 -5.21
C LEU A 83 17.16 0.08 -6.38
N PRO A 84 16.62 0.25 -7.60
CA PRO A 84 17.42 0.78 -8.69
C PRO A 84 17.90 2.17 -8.28
N SER A 85 19.16 2.45 -8.50
CA SER A 85 19.79 3.65 -7.99
C SER A 85 20.49 4.40 -9.11
N VAL A 86 20.22 5.69 -9.24
CA VAL A 86 20.95 6.62 -10.13
C VAL A 86 21.94 7.40 -9.28
N VAL A 87 23.22 7.29 -9.62
CA VAL A 87 24.31 7.92 -8.89
C VAL A 87 24.84 9.08 -9.73
N LEU A 88 24.76 10.30 -9.20
CA LEU A 88 25.30 11.50 -9.82
C LEU A 88 26.74 11.67 -9.33
N SER A 89 27.70 11.76 -10.26
CA SER A 89 29.13 11.86 -9.94
C SER A 89 29.88 12.70 -10.99
N TRP A 90 30.90 13.47 -10.61
CA TRP A 90 31.85 14.07 -11.55
C TRP A 90 32.80 13.03 -12.14
N GLU A 91 33.19 12.04 -11.33
CA GLU A 91 34.08 10.96 -11.72
C GLU A 91 33.26 9.70 -12.00
N THR A 92 33.29 9.20 -13.23
CA THR A 92 32.76 7.86 -13.49
C THR A 92 33.75 6.84 -12.93
N PRO A 93 33.36 6.00 -11.95
CA PRO A 93 34.22 4.90 -11.52
C PRO A 93 34.59 4.10 -12.76
N GLY A 94 35.89 3.92 -12.99
CA GLY A 94 36.39 3.19 -14.14
C GLY A 94 35.71 1.83 -14.19
N ILE A 95 34.81 1.65 -15.17
CA ILE A 95 34.11 0.38 -15.37
C ILE A 95 35.19 -0.67 -15.62
N PRO A 96 35.27 -1.75 -14.83
CA PRO A 96 36.20 -2.83 -15.09
C PRO A 96 35.89 -3.42 -16.47
N GLY A 97 36.75 -3.15 -17.46
CA GLY A 97 36.59 -3.67 -18.84
C GLY A 97 36.39 -2.62 -19.94
N MET A 98 36.26 -1.33 -19.63
CA MET A 98 36.48 -0.29 -20.65
C MET A 98 37.98 0.04 -20.69
N PRO A 99 38.66 -0.11 -21.83
CA PRO A 99 40.07 0.28 -21.96
C PRO A 99 40.16 1.80 -21.79
N GLY A 100 40.49 2.21 -20.57
CA GLY A 100 40.93 3.57 -20.29
C GLY A 100 42.09 3.91 -21.22
N ILE A 101 42.10 5.15 -21.68
CA ILE A 101 43.19 5.73 -22.47
C ILE A 101 44.51 5.41 -21.74
N PRO A 102 45.41 4.62 -22.33
CA PRO A 102 46.67 4.25 -21.69
C PRO A 102 47.59 5.47 -21.72
N GLY A 103 47.92 6.06 -20.55
CA GLY A 103 48.91 7.14 -20.56
C GLY A 103 49.08 8.01 -19.32
N ILE A 104 48.30 7.85 -18.23
CA ILE A 104 48.55 8.63 -17.01
C ILE A 104 49.08 7.69 -15.91
N PRO A 105 50.40 7.56 -15.75
CA PRO A 105 51.00 6.80 -14.65
C PRO A 105 50.91 7.66 -13.38
N GLY A 106 50.08 7.25 -12.43
CA GLY A 106 50.08 7.87 -11.10
C GLY A 106 48.81 7.78 -10.25
N MET A 107 47.65 7.38 -10.79
CA MET A 107 46.47 7.20 -9.93
C MET A 107 46.50 5.83 -9.27
N PRO A 108 46.37 5.75 -7.92
CA PRO A 108 46.15 4.49 -7.26
C PRO A 108 44.87 3.89 -7.81
N GLN A 109 44.96 2.65 -8.31
CA GLN A 109 43.80 1.78 -8.47
C GLN A 109 43.26 1.54 -7.05
N SER A 110 42.45 2.47 -6.53
CA SER A 110 41.68 2.23 -5.32
C SER A 110 40.59 1.24 -5.70
N VAL A 111 40.98 -0.02 -5.63
CA VAL A 111 40.13 -1.20 -5.55
C VAL A 111 39.18 -0.98 -4.36
N HIS A 112 38.07 -0.27 -4.57
CA HIS A 112 36.99 -0.28 -3.60
C HIS A 112 36.19 -1.58 -3.80
N PRO A 113 36.13 -2.44 -2.77
CA PRO A 113 35.59 -3.79 -2.89
C PRO A 113 34.06 -3.76 -2.85
N ALA A 114 33.45 -4.67 -3.62
CA ALA A 114 32.11 -5.22 -3.38
C ALA A 114 30.88 -4.32 -3.56
N VAL A 115 30.97 -3.12 -4.14
CA VAL A 115 29.76 -2.41 -4.58
C VAL A 115 29.17 -3.15 -5.78
N ASN A 116 28.10 -3.94 -5.56
CA ASN A 116 27.29 -4.56 -6.63
C ASN A 116 26.86 -3.53 -7.68
N ALA A 117 27.67 -3.40 -8.73
CA ALA A 117 27.48 -2.43 -9.81
C ALA A 117 26.20 -2.66 -10.63
N SER A 118 25.55 -3.82 -10.46
CA SER A 118 24.32 -4.17 -11.19
C SER A 118 23.10 -3.35 -10.78
N CYS A 119 23.11 -2.69 -9.61
CA CYS A 119 21.98 -1.89 -9.14
C CYS A 119 22.17 -0.38 -9.32
N PHE A 120 23.40 0.06 -9.60
CA PHE A 120 23.76 1.47 -9.73
C PHE A 120 23.95 1.86 -11.19
N THR A 121 23.26 2.92 -11.61
CA THR A 121 23.47 3.59 -12.89
C THR A 121 24.17 4.91 -12.63
N PHE A 122 25.42 5.04 -13.06
CA PHE A 122 26.19 6.27 -12.91
C PHE A 122 25.85 7.28 -14.01
N LEU A 123 25.62 8.53 -13.62
CA LEU A 123 25.37 9.64 -14.52
C LEU A 123 26.44 10.74 -14.28
N PRO A 124 27.27 11.06 -15.28
CA PRO A 124 28.34 12.02 -15.12
C PRO A 124 27.80 13.46 -15.01
N LYS A 125 28.46 14.28 -14.19
CA LYS A 125 28.26 15.72 -14.13
C LYS A 125 29.20 16.47 -15.12
N PRO A 126 28.75 17.57 -15.76
CA PRO A 126 27.41 18.13 -15.67
C PRO A 126 26.42 17.23 -16.42
N PHE A 127 25.31 16.86 -15.77
CA PHE A 127 24.38 15.92 -16.37
C PHE A 127 23.36 16.64 -17.25
N ASP A 128 22.98 16.00 -18.36
CA ASP A 128 21.82 16.41 -19.13
C ASP A 128 20.55 15.98 -18.38
N ALA A 129 19.73 16.95 -17.97
CA ALA A 129 18.46 16.70 -17.31
C ALA A 129 17.54 15.77 -18.13
N ARG A 130 17.59 15.83 -19.47
CA ARG A 130 16.82 14.94 -20.33
C ARG A 130 17.32 13.51 -20.27
N ALA A 131 18.65 13.32 -20.29
CA ALA A 131 19.27 12.01 -20.16
C ALA A 131 18.97 11.39 -18.79
N MET A 132 19.05 12.19 -17.71
CA MET A 132 18.65 11.77 -16.37
C MET A 132 17.19 11.29 -16.35
N GLN A 133 16.28 12.09 -16.89
CA GLN A 133 14.85 11.76 -16.94
C GLN A 133 14.56 10.49 -17.75
N GLN A 134 15.23 10.30 -18.88
CA GLN A 134 15.10 9.09 -19.68
C GLN A 134 15.54 7.85 -18.90
N LYS A 135 16.67 7.94 -18.19
CA LYS A 135 17.19 6.85 -17.37
C LYS A 135 16.29 6.53 -16.18
N ILE A 136 15.79 7.55 -15.49
CA ILE A 136 14.80 7.40 -14.42
C ILE A 136 13.55 6.71 -14.94
N SER A 137 13.02 7.14 -16.09
CA SER A 137 11.83 6.55 -16.70
C SER A 137 12.04 5.08 -17.08
N GLU A 138 13.20 4.75 -17.67
CA GLU A 138 13.58 3.39 -18.03
C GLU A 138 13.63 2.45 -16.81
N LEU A 139 14.26 2.92 -15.72
CA LEU A 139 14.37 2.17 -14.47
C LEU A 139 13.02 1.97 -13.80
N LEU A 140 12.18 3.02 -13.73
CA LEU A 140 10.84 2.93 -13.17
C LEU A 140 9.95 1.98 -13.98
N LEU A 141 10.01 2.04 -15.30
CA LEU A 141 9.22 1.14 -16.17
C LEU A 141 9.63 -0.32 -15.99
N THR A 142 10.93 -0.57 -15.86
CA THR A 142 11.46 -1.91 -15.55
C THR A 142 10.93 -2.40 -14.21
N ARG A 143 10.98 -1.58 -13.16
CA ARG A 143 10.46 -1.93 -11.83
C ARG A 143 8.96 -2.17 -11.79
N LEU A 144 8.19 -1.34 -12.48
CA LEU A 144 6.75 -1.56 -12.59
C LEU A 144 6.45 -2.91 -13.25
N SER A 145 7.21 -3.28 -14.28
CA SER A 145 7.05 -4.60 -14.93
C SER A 145 7.38 -5.77 -13.97
N GLU A 146 8.45 -5.65 -13.18
CA GLU A 146 8.84 -6.65 -12.18
C GLU A 146 7.79 -6.81 -11.08
N LYS A 147 7.31 -5.68 -10.53
CA LYS A 147 6.25 -5.67 -9.50
C LYS A 147 4.97 -6.30 -10.03
N ASN A 148 4.55 -5.93 -11.24
CA ASN A 148 3.36 -6.51 -11.87
C ASN A 148 3.52 -8.01 -12.11
N ALA A 149 4.69 -8.47 -12.55
CA ALA A 149 4.97 -9.90 -12.71
C ALA A 149 4.97 -10.64 -11.36
N ALA A 150 5.50 -10.04 -10.30
CA ALA A 150 5.46 -10.61 -8.95
C ALA A 150 4.02 -10.71 -8.42
N LEU A 151 3.21 -9.67 -8.61
CA LEU A 151 1.79 -9.68 -8.26
C LEU A 151 1.02 -10.74 -9.04
N ALA A 152 1.24 -10.84 -10.36
CA ALA A 152 0.62 -11.87 -11.19
C ALA A 152 0.99 -13.29 -10.73
N ARG A 153 2.24 -13.52 -10.31
CA ARG A 153 2.65 -14.82 -9.73
C ARG A 153 1.97 -15.08 -8.38
N ALA A 154 1.85 -14.07 -7.52
CA ALA A 154 1.17 -14.20 -6.24
C ALA A 154 -0.32 -14.49 -6.43
N GLU A 155 -0.98 -13.80 -7.36
CA GLU A 155 -2.37 -14.04 -7.74
C GLU A 155 -2.54 -15.46 -8.30
N ALA A 156 -1.68 -15.88 -9.23
CA ALA A 156 -1.69 -17.23 -9.76
C ALA A 156 -1.48 -18.30 -8.68
N ALA A 157 -0.66 -18.04 -7.66
CA ALA A 157 -0.46 -18.95 -6.53
C ALA A 157 -1.69 -19.04 -5.62
N LEU A 158 -2.44 -17.94 -5.44
CA LEU A 158 -3.70 -17.92 -4.68
C LEU A 158 -4.85 -18.58 -5.43
N LEU A 159 -4.90 -18.39 -6.76
CA LEU A 159 -5.93 -18.96 -7.64
C LEU A 159 -5.60 -20.39 -8.09
N ALA A 160 -4.36 -20.84 -7.93
CA ALA A 160 -3.99 -22.22 -8.20
C ALA A 160 -4.93 -23.13 -7.40
N PRO A 161 -5.60 -24.11 -8.04
CA PRO A 161 -6.44 -25.06 -7.34
C PRO A 161 -5.55 -25.89 -6.41
N GLY A 162 -5.38 -25.39 -5.19
CA GLY A 162 -4.62 -26.06 -4.14
C GLY A 162 -5.22 -27.43 -3.93
N LYS A 163 -4.37 -28.44 -3.95
CA LYS A 163 -4.67 -29.80 -3.48
C LYS A 163 -5.14 -29.64 -2.03
N ARG A 164 -6.45 -29.55 -1.81
CA ARG A 164 -7.06 -29.27 -0.50
C ARG A 164 -6.66 -30.41 0.45
N SER A 165 -5.64 -30.18 1.27
CA SER A 165 -5.35 -31.01 2.43
C SER A 165 -6.53 -30.87 3.40
N GLY A 166 -7.36 -31.91 3.45
CA GLY A 166 -8.44 -32.10 4.40
C GLY A 166 -9.61 -31.14 4.22
N ALA A 167 -10.77 -31.65 3.79
CA ALA A 167 -12.02 -30.91 3.90
C ALA A 167 -12.25 -30.56 5.38
N SER A 168 -12.01 -29.31 5.75
CA SER A 168 -12.31 -28.78 7.07
C SER A 168 -13.82 -28.85 7.30
N ILE A 169 -14.24 -29.53 8.36
CA ILE A 169 -15.65 -29.71 8.75
C ILE A 169 -16.18 -28.44 9.46
N TRP A 170 -15.29 -27.53 9.88
CA TRP A 170 -15.63 -26.31 10.61
C TRP A 170 -16.68 -25.42 9.93
N PRO A 171 -16.61 -25.15 8.61
CA PRO A 171 -17.62 -24.33 7.93
C PRO A 171 -19.03 -24.93 8.03
N LEU A 172 -19.14 -26.26 8.01
CA LEU A 172 -20.41 -26.96 8.14
C LEU A 172 -20.97 -26.82 9.56
N VAL A 173 -20.12 -26.98 10.58
CA VAL A 173 -20.50 -26.80 12.00
C VAL A 173 -20.96 -25.37 12.26
N THR A 174 -20.24 -24.37 11.74
CA THR A 174 -20.63 -22.97 11.88
C THR A 174 -21.94 -22.65 11.16
N ALA A 175 -22.17 -23.22 9.98
CA ALA A 175 -23.42 -23.04 9.25
C ALA A 175 -24.61 -23.66 9.99
N LEU A 176 -24.44 -24.87 10.54
CA LEU A 176 -25.47 -25.52 11.35
C LEU A 176 -25.78 -24.72 12.62
N GLY A 177 -24.75 -24.23 13.31
CA GLY A 177 -24.92 -23.41 14.50
C GLY A 177 -25.69 -22.12 14.21
N LEU A 178 -25.35 -21.43 13.13
CA LEU A 178 -26.03 -20.20 12.72
C LEU A 178 -27.51 -20.46 12.36
N LEU A 179 -27.79 -21.59 11.69
CA LEU A 179 -29.15 -22.02 11.37
C LEU A 179 -30.01 -22.18 12.64
N PHE A 180 -29.47 -22.85 13.68
CA PHE A 180 -30.19 -23.05 14.93
C PHE A 180 -30.49 -21.74 15.66
N VAL A 181 -29.56 -20.78 15.65
CA VAL A 181 -29.79 -19.44 16.23
C VAL A 181 -30.95 -18.73 15.54
N VAL A 182 -30.98 -18.76 14.20
CA VAL A 182 -32.06 -18.14 13.41
C VAL A 182 -33.41 -18.81 13.71
N PHE A 183 -33.45 -20.14 13.77
CA PHE A 183 -34.66 -20.88 14.10
C PHE A 183 -35.20 -20.56 15.50
N GLY A 184 -34.30 -20.48 16.50
CA GLY A 184 -34.68 -20.10 17.86
C GLY A 184 -35.29 -18.71 17.94
N PHE A 185 -34.72 -17.75 17.22
CA PHE A 185 -35.22 -16.37 17.19
C PHE A 185 -36.61 -16.27 16.55
N LEU A 186 -36.81 -16.94 15.40
CA LEU A 186 -38.11 -16.99 14.74
C LEU A 186 -39.19 -17.66 15.60
N PHE A 187 -38.82 -18.71 16.34
CA PHE A 187 -39.74 -19.39 17.24
C PHE A 187 -40.18 -18.50 18.41
N GLN A 188 -39.23 -17.79 19.05
CA GLN A 188 -39.56 -16.82 20.10
C GLN A 188 -40.47 -15.69 19.61
N LEU A 189 -40.23 -15.18 18.40
CA LEU A 189 -41.08 -14.18 17.77
C LEU A 189 -42.51 -14.70 17.59
N ALA A 190 -42.68 -15.92 17.09
CA ALA A 190 -43.99 -16.53 16.87
C ALA A 190 -44.78 -16.68 18.19
N VAL A 191 -44.12 -17.12 19.26
CA VAL A 191 -44.73 -17.22 20.60
C VAL A 191 -45.15 -15.85 21.12
N ALA A 192 -44.31 -14.83 20.95
CA ALA A 192 -44.61 -13.46 21.37
C ALA A 192 -45.83 -12.88 20.64
N VAL A 193 -45.91 -13.06 19.32
CA VAL A 193 -47.06 -12.62 18.51
C VAL A 193 -48.35 -13.32 18.95
N LEU A 194 -48.30 -14.63 19.20
CA LEU A 194 -49.46 -15.38 19.69
C LEU A 194 -49.94 -14.86 21.05
N GLY A 195 -49.02 -14.62 21.99
CA GLY A 195 -49.34 -14.02 23.29
C GLY A 195 -49.99 -12.65 23.15
N LEU A 196 -49.49 -11.80 22.26
CA LEU A 196 -50.04 -10.48 21.99
C LEU A 196 -51.47 -10.56 21.43
N VAL A 197 -51.75 -11.52 20.54
CA VAL A 197 -53.10 -11.76 20.02
C VAL A 197 -54.07 -12.16 21.13
N ILE A 198 -53.65 -13.04 22.04
CA ILE A 198 -54.47 -13.48 23.20
C ILE A 198 -54.80 -12.30 24.12
N VAL A 199 -53.82 -11.44 24.41
CA VAL A 199 -54.03 -10.24 25.23
C VAL A 199 -54.98 -9.27 24.52
N ALA A 200 -54.81 -9.06 23.20
CA ALA A 200 -55.66 -8.18 22.42
C ALA A 200 -57.12 -8.67 22.37
N THR A 201 -57.37 -9.97 22.15
CA THR A 201 -58.72 -10.53 22.22
C THR A 201 -59.31 -10.46 23.62
N GLY A 202 -58.53 -10.70 24.67
CA GLY A 202 -58.96 -10.52 26.05
C GLY A 202 -59.40 -9.07 26.34
N LEU A 203 -58.62 -8.09 25.90
CA LEU A 203 -58.94 -6.67 26.02
C LEU A 203 -60.17 -6.27 25.19
N LEU A 204 -60.31 -6.79 23.97
CA LEU A 204 -61.49 -6.55 23.13
C LEU A 204 -62.76 -7.12 23.76
N LEU A 205 -62.70 -8.37 24.25
CA LEU A 205 -63.83 -8.99 24.95
C LEU A 205 -64.20 -8.22 26.22
N TRP A 206 -63.21 -7.73 26.96
CA TRP A 206 -63.43 -6.92 28.16
C TRP A 206 -64.06 -5.56 27.83
N THR A 207 -63.54 -4.84 26.83
CA THR A 207 -64.04 -3.51 26.44
C THR A 207 -65.40 -3.55 25.76
N LEU A 208 -65.69 -4.60 24.98
CA LEU A 208 -67.00 -4.79 24.32
C LEU A 208 -68.05 -5.39 25.28
N GLY A 209 -67.67 -6.35 26.13
CA GLY A 209 -68.56 -7.01 27.08
C GLY A 209 -69.03 -6.11 28.22
N ALA A 210 -68.29 -5.04 28.54
CA ALA A 210 -68.71 -4.06 29.54
C ALA A 210 -69.86 -3.14 29.07
N GLN A 211 -70.09 -3.01 27.75
CA GLN A 211 -71.11 -2.08 27.22
C GLN A 211 -72.53 -2.65 27.16
N THR A 212 -72.71 -3.98 27.27
CA THR A 212 -74.04 -4.61 27.18
C THR A 212 -74.82 -4.60 28.49
N SER A 213 -74.20 -4.25 29.61
CA SER A 213 -74.84 -4.30 30.94
C SER A 213 -75.44 -2.96 31.42
N ALA A 214 -75.30 -1.86 30.67
CA ALA A 214 -75.72 -0.53 31.12
C ALA A 214 -77.15 -0.10 30.72
N THR A 215 -77.89 -0.92 29.97
CA THR A 215 -79.18 -0.49 29.36
C THR A 215 -80.43 -1.04 30.06
N HIS A 216 -80.33 -1.67 31.23
CA HIS A 216 -81.49 -2.30 31.86
C HIS A 216 -81.73 -1.90 33.32
N GLU A 217 -81.78 -0.60 33.64
CA GLU A 217 -82.37 -0.17 34.91
C GLU A 217 -82.78 1.30 34.92
N ILE A 218 -83.97 1.65 34.41
CA ILE A 218 -84.84 2.67 35.04
C ILE A 218 -86.30 2.33 34.66
N ALA A 219 -86.98 1.57 35.51
CA ALA A 219 -88.44 1.58 35.59
C ALA A 219 -88.80 2.09 37.00
N PRO A 220 -89.25 3.34 37.16
CA PRO A 220 -89.78 3.79 38.43
C PRO A 220 -91.24 3.36 38.56
N ALA A 221 -91.50 2.65 39.65
CA ALA A 221 -92.82 2.36 40.17
C ALA A 221 -93.57 3.66 40.57
N SER A 222 -94.84 3.74 40.16
CA SER A 222 -96.08 4.10 40.92
C SER A 222 -95.91 4.86 42.25
N PRO A 223 -96.76 5.83 42.68
CA PRO A 223 -98.23 5.64 42.78
C PRO A 223 -99.16 6.88 42.79
N ALA A 224 -100.46 6.55 42.89
CA ALA A 224 -101.64 7.32 43.33
C ALA A 224 -102.39 8.17 42.30
#